data_AF-A0A7H8M0M6-F1
#
_entry.id   AF-A0A7H8M0M6-F1
#
_cell.length_a   1.000
_cell.length_b   1.000
_cell.length_c   1.000
_cell.angle_alpha   90.00
_cell.angle_beta   90.00
_cell.angle_gamma   90.00
#
_symmetry.space_group_name_H-M   'P 1'
#
loop_
_entity.id
_entity.type
_entity.pdbx_description
1 polymer ?
#
loop_
_entity_poly.entity_id
_entity_poly.type
_entity_poly.pdbx_seq_one_letter_code
_entity_poly.pdbx_strand_id
1 'polypeptide(L)'
;MRDYVRRVLRDGEALLGAVRGLEGERRRLRGEVEAAVGALRREAARERLRSVPVARLKGLADGPFRLGPVHGAEFVTVVDVLDSTPEGLRLLRGIGPVTAERLHAAAERLAEAAGRAADPGIDLGRPDVEPLVVALHWLVHVDVARAEAVVERVPLLLRQARRSRFLPPYRRRRAAVAELAEIVEGAAVVPDEVSGDEARRDYERRTAEYLGVLADVAGLASGGGAAEGFLPREAAARVAGQALDETHLTVPLAAYQVFGARFVLERRRAILGDGMGLGRTVQAIAAMAHRRAEGVTRFLVACPMSVLPSWVRDVEACSALPAHPLHGPGRGAAVKKWADAGGVGIVPLESLADLYVSPDVAVGMFVLDEADRVKNPGTARARAIGSWAGRVDDAVLLTGLPMRERAECFRTLVELLGSAVRPEDAVLGSREFRAAAAPVYLRREQEDVFRELPDIVRVDELVAFSRADRAAYREAVESGDFAAMRRAAFAVPKTSAKLRRLRRLVEEAAADGLETVVLSGFPEVLDTVREAVAVATAGIGEPPPEGAAVVVICEPQPDRELEARAIGRLQGRAGPLLVHRLVAPGVDERVGGDPGRIIEDEQARWGVA
;
A
#
# COMPACT_ATOMS: atom_id res chain seq x y z
N MET A 1 41.66 -44.55 24.58
CA MET A 1 41.54 -44.00 23.21
C MET A 1 40.48 -44.72 22.36
N ARG A 2 40.45 -46.07 22.28
CA ARG A 2 39.37 -46.78 21.54
C ARG A 2 37.97 -46.53 22.11
N ASP A 3 37.82 -46.53 23.43
CA ASP A 3 36.51 -46.30 24.06
C ASP A 3 36.04 -44.85 23.92
N TYR A 4 36.97 -43.89 23.95
CA TYR A 4 36.70 -42.49 23.61
C TYR A 4 36.13 -42.35 22.19
N VAL A 5 36.78 -42.95 21.19
CA VAL A 5 36.31 -42.91 19.79
C VAL A 5 34.93 -43.56 19.64
N ARG A 6 34.66 -44.69 20.32
CA ARG A 6 33.35 -45.36 20.28
C ARG A 6 32.25 -44.49 20.88
N ARG A 7 32.54 -43.78 21.98
CA ARG A 7 31.60 -42.86 22.62
C ARG A 7 31.25 -41.70 21.69
N VAL A 8 32.26 -40.99 21.15
CA VAL A 8 32.04 -39.87 20.21
C VAL A 8 31.24 -40.29 18.97
N LEU A 9 31.48 -41.48 18.43
CA LEU A 9 30.68 -42.02 17.31
C LEU A 9 29.21 -42.25 17.69
N ARG A 10 28.97 -42.85 18.86
CA ARG A 10 27.62 -43.09 19.39
C ARG A 10 26.88 -41.77 19.63
N ASP A 11 27.55 -40.81 20.24
CA ASP A 11 26.97 -39.52 20.59
C ASP A 11 26.68 -38.70 19.31
N GLY A 12 27.55 -38.79 18.30
CA GLY A 12 27.30 -38.21 16.97
C GLY A 12 26.11 -38.85 16.24
N GLU A 13 25.91 -40.17 16.37
CA GLU A 13 24.74 -40.87 15.84
C GLU A 13 23.46 -40.49 16.57
N ALA A 14 23.51 -40.36 17.90
CA ALA A 14 22.39 -39.92 18.73
C ALA A 14 22.00 -38.47 18.39
N LEU A 15 22.97 -37.58 18.26
CA LEU A 15 22.76 -36.20 17.85
C LEU A 15 22.12 -36.11 16.46
N LEU A 16 22.63 -36.85 15.48
CA LEU A 16 22.05 -36.88 14.14
C LEU A 16 20.60 -37.42 14.15
N GLY A 17 20.30 -38.40 15.01
CA GLY A 17 18.95 -38.89 15.24
C GLY A 17 18.03 -37.83 15.83
N ALA A 18 18.50 -37.11 16.85
CA ALA A 18 17.76 -36.03 17.51
C ALA A 18 17.44 -34.89 16.52
N VAL A 19 18.44 -34.45 15.74
CA VAL A 19 18.27 -33.36 14.77
C VAL A 19 17.31 -33.72 13.64
N ARG A 20 17.30 -34.98 13.19
CA ARG A 20 16.29 -35.43 12.20
C ARG A 20 14.87 -35.44 12.78
N GLY A 21 14.73 -35.70 14.08
CA GLY A 21 13.46 -35.57 14.78
C GLY A 21 12.97 -34.12 14.86
N LEU A 22 13.88 -33.15 14.99
CA LEU A 22 13.57 -31.73 15.08
C LEU A 22 12.82 -31.19 13.86
N GLU A 23 13.13 -31.63 12.65
CA GLU A 23 12.38 -31.20 11.46
C GLU A 23 10.92 -31.65 11.49
N GLY A 24 10.67 -32.85 12.04
CA GLY A 24 9.31 -33.36 12.28
C GLY A 24 8.57 -32.52 13.31
N GLU A 25 9.21 -32.26 14.45
CA GLU A 25 8.64 -31.47 15.54
C GLU A 25 8.38 -30.01 15.11
N ARG A 26 9.33 -29.40 14.39
CA ARG A 26 9.18 -28.06 13.82
C ARG A 26 7.97 -27.99 12.88
N ARG A 27 7.79 -28.98 12.00
CA ARG A 27 6.64 -29.02 11.08
C ARG A 27 5.33 -29.16 11.85
N ARG A 28 5.31 -30.01 12.87
CA ARG A 28 4.15 -30.22 13.75
C ARG A 28 3.77 -28.92 14.46
N LEU A 29 4.72 -28.28 15.16
CA LEU A 29 4.49 -27.04 15.91
C LEU A 29 4.07 -25.88 15.01
N ARG A 30 4.63 -25.77 13.79
CA ARG A 30 4.14 -24.80 12.80
C ARG A 30 2.67 -25.01 12.46
N GLY A 31 2.26 -26.27 12.24
CA GLY A 31 0.86 -26.62 12.01
C GLY A 31 -0.06 -26.29 13.20
N GLU A 32 0.42 -26.51 14.42
CA GLU A 32 -0.33 -26.16 15.65
C GLU A 32 -0.52 -24.63 15.76
N VAL A 33 0.53 -23.83 15.48
CA VAL A 33 0.46 -22.37 15.43
C VAL A 33 -0.49 -21.88 14.33
N GLU A 34 -0.39 -22.43 13.12
CA GLU A 34 -1.30 -22.09 12.00
C GLU A 34 -2.76 -22.35 12.35
N ALA A 35 -3.05 -23.49 12.96
CA ALA A 35 -4.39 -23.85 13.40
C ALA A 35 -4.93 -22.91 14.49
N ALA A 36 -4.09 -22.60 15.49
CA ALA A 36 -4.45 -21.68 16.58
C ALA A 36 -4.73 -20.27 16.06
N VAL A 37 -3.88 -19.74 15.17
CA VAL A 37 -4.10 -18.42 14.55
C VAL A 37 -5.36 -18.41 13.69
N GLY A 38 -5.62 -19.49 12.95
CA GLY A 38 -6.86 -19.65 12.19
C GLY A 38 -8.10 -19.60 13.08
N ALA A 39 -8.04 -20.20 14.28
CA ALA A 39 -9.13 -20.13 15.25
C ALA A 39 -9.36 -18.71 15.78
N LEU A 40 -8.29 -18.02 16.20
CA LEU A 40 -8.37 -16.63 16.68
C LEU A 40 -8.91 -15.67 15.63
N ARG A 41 -8.52 -15.84 14.36
CA ARG A 41 -9.06 -15.04 13.24
C ARG A 41 -10.55 -15.28 13.04
N ARG A 42 -11.03 -16.52 13.16
CA ARG A 42 -12.46 -16.84 13.04
C ARG A 42 -13.26 -16.22 14.19
N GLU A 43 -12.71 -16.21 15.41
CA GLU A 43 -13.32 -15.54 16.56
C GLU A 43 -13.41 -14.02 16.32
N ALA A 44 -12.31 -13.38 15.92
CA ALA A 44 -12.27 -11.95 15.62
C ALA A 44 -13.20 -11.56 14.45
N ALA A 45 -13.28 -12.40 13.41
CA ALA A 45 -14.22 -12.23 12.31
C ALA A 45 -15.67 -12.28 12.80
N ARG A 46 -16.01 -13.29 13.62
CA ARG A 46 -17.33 -13.43 14.21
C ARG A 46 -17.70 -12.20 15.03
N GLU A 47 -16.81 -11.71 15.90
CA GLU A 47 -17.05 -10.49 16.70
C GLU A 47 -17.43 -9.29 15.81
N ARG A 48 -16.65 -9.04 14.75
CA ARG A 48 -16.90 -7.93 13.83
C ARG A 48 -18.22 -8.09 13.07
N LEU A 49 -18.57 -9.31 12.70
CA LEU A 49 -19.78 -9.59 11.93
C LEU A 49 -21.06 -9.52 12.77
N ARG A 50 -20.98 -9.49 14.10
CA ARG A 50 -22.16 -9.35 14.99
C ARG A 50 -22.94 -8.07 14.76
N SER A 51 -22.31 -7.01 14.26
CA SER A 51 -22.99 -5.75 13.93
C SER A 51 -23.27 -5.58 12.43
N VAL A 52 -22.89 -6.55 11.60
CA VAL A 52 -23.03 -6.44 10.13
C VAL A 52 -24.40 -6.97 9.71
N PRO A 53 -25.28 -6.15 9.12
CA PRO A 53 -26.62 -6.58 8.73
C PRO A 53 -26.57 -7.66 7.65
N VAL A 54 -27.48 -8.64 7.73
CA VAL A 54 -27.61 -9.72 6.72
C VAL A 54 -27.83 -9.21 5.29
N ALA A 55 -28.34 -7.98 5.16
CA ALA A 55 -28.50 -7.29 3.88
C ALA A 55 -27.19 -7.15 3.09
N ARG A 56 -26.03 -7.15 3.77
CA ARG A 56 -24.70 -7.05 3.14
C ARG A 56 -24.33 -8.30 2.32
N LEU A 57 -25.01 -9.44 2.53
CA LEU A 57 -24.79 -10.66 1.74
C LEU A 57 -25.33 -10.55 0.31
N LYS A 58 -26.24 -9.61 0.02
CA LYS A 58 -26.87 -9.43 -1.31
C LYS A 58 -25.85 -9.15 -2.42
N GLY A 59 -24.77 -8.46 -2.09
CA GLY A 59 -23.71 -8.11 -3.05
C GLY A 59 -22.61 -9.17 -3.20
N LEU A 60 -22.66 -10.24 -2.39
CA LEU A 60 -21.58 -11.25 -2.30
C LEU A 60 -22.03 -12.67 -2.65
N ALA A 61 -23.33 -12.92 -2.70
CA ALA A 61 -23.87 -14.19 -3.17
C ALA A 61 -24.11 -14.17 -4.68
N ASP A 62 -23.78 -15.27 -5.34
CA ASP A 62 -23.89 -15.39 -6.79
C ASP A 62 -25.37 -15.50 -7.22
N GLY A 63 -25.84 -14.51 -7.97
CA GLY A 63 -27.15 -14.48 -8.61
C GLY A 63 -28.29 -13.87 -7.77
N PRO A 64 -29.48 -13.73 -8.36
CA PRO A 64 -30.60 -13.02 -7.74
C PRO A 64 -31.29 -13.88 -6.67
N PHE A 65 -31.34 -13.40 -5.43
CA PHE A 65 -32.17 -13.96 -4.37
C PHE A 65 -32.90 -12.84 -3.60
N ARG A 66 -34.07 -13.17 -3.04
CA ARG A 66 -34.88 -12.24 -2.24
C ARG A 66 -34.49 -12.37 -0.78
N LEU A 67 -34.08 -11.26 -0.16
CA LEU A 67 -33.79 -11.17 1.27
C LEU A 67 -35.04 -10.97 2.15
N GLY A 68 -36.20 -10.73 1.54
CA GLY A 68 -37.46 -10.52 2.26
C GLY A 68 -37.81 -11.61 3.29
N PRO A 69 -37.58 -12.91 3.02
CA PRO A 69 -37.79 -13.99 3.99
C PRO A 69 -36.79 -14.03 5.16
N VAL A 70 -35.63 -13.38 5.02
CA VAL A 70 -34.57 -13.32 6.04
C VAL A 70 -34.74 -12.08 6.93
N HIS A 71 -35.29 -11.01 6.38
CA HIS A 71 -35.72 -9.84 7.15
C HIS A 71 -37.03 -10.14 7.90
N GLY A 72 -36.93 -10.35 9.21
CA GLY A 72 -38.09 -10.46 10.12
C GLY A 72 -38.19 -11.76 10.91
N ALA A 73 -37.28 -12.72 10.72
CA ALA A 73 -37.20 -13.96 11.50
C ALA A 73 -35.76 -14.16 11.96
N GLU A 74 -35.44 -13.86 13.23
CA GLU A 74 -34.21 -14.21 14.00
C GLU A 74 -32.80 -13.98 13.37
N PHE A 75 -32.70 -13.63 12.08
CA PHE A 75 -31.48 -13.48 11.29
C PHE A 75 -31.28 -12.01 10.89
N VAL A 76 -30.84 -11.21 11.85
CA VAL A 76 -30.62 -9.76 11.68
C VAL A 76 -29.23 -9.48 11.12
N THR A 77 -28.27 -10.32 11.50
CA THR A 77 -26.84 -10.13 11.27
C THR A 77 -26.25 -11.26 10.41
N VAL A 78 -25.05 -11.05 9.89
CA VAL A 78 -24.30 -12.08 9.16
C VAL A 78 -23.92 -13.24 10.08
N VAL A 79 -23.68 -12.98 11.37
CA VAL A 79 -23.36 -14.03 12.36
C VAL A 79 -24.54 -14.96 12.58
N ASP A 80 -25.77 -14.44 12.61
CA ASP A 80 -26.95 -15.28 12.76
C ASP A 80 -27.03 -16.31 11.62
N VAL A 81 -26.69 -15.92 10.38
CA VAL A 81 -26.65 -16.83 9.22
C VAL A 81 -25.52 -17.86 9.35
N LEU A 82 -24.38 -17.49 9.93
CA LEU A 82 -23.24 -18.39 10.19
C LEU A 82 -23.50 -19.38 11.32
N ASP A 83 -24.35 -19.02 12.29
CA ASP A 83 -24.71 -19.86 13.42
C ASP A 83 -25.87 -20.83 13.09
N SER A 84 -26.49 -20.66 11.93
CA SER A 84 -27.46 -21.59 11.33
C SER A 84 -26.84 -22.45 10.24
N THR A 85 -27.46 -23.57 9.91
CA THR A 85 -27.04 -24.42 8.78
C THR A 85 -27.86 -24.11 7.53
N PRO A 86 -27.40 -24.52 6.32
CA PRO A 86 -28.23 -24.46 5.12
C PRO A 86 -29.61 -25.10 5.31
N GLU A 87 -29.72 -26.20 6.07
CA GLU A 87 -30.99 -26.84 6.45
C GLU A 87 -31.84 -25.96 7.37
N GLY A 88 -31.22 -25.28 8.35
CA GLY A 88 -31.90 -24.34 9.23
C GLY A 88 -32.48 -23.16 8.47
N LEU A 89 -31.73 -22.60 7.51
CA LEU A 89 -32.18 -21.52 6.64
C LEU A 89 -33.38 -21.93 5.76
N ARG A 90 -33.52 -23.21 5.40
CA ARG A 90 -34.64 -23.72 4.61
C ARG A 90 -35.98 -23.74 5.36
N LEU A 91 -35.96 -23.64 6.69
CA LEU A 91 -37.17 -23.54 7.49
C LEU A 91 -37.86 -22.18 7.31
N LEU A 92 -37.16 -21.18 6.77
CA LEU A 92 -37.71 -19.86 6.47
C LEU A 92 -38.57 -19.89 5.20
N ARG A 93 -39.81 -19.40 5.33
CA ARG A 93 -40.79 -19.40 4.24
C ARG A 93 -40.33 -18.55 3.06
N GLY A 94 -39.99 -19.20 1.95
CA GLY A 94 -39.52 -18.54 0.71
C GLY A 94 -38.04 -18.72 0.42
N ILE A 95 -37.30 -19.50 1.22
CA ILE A 95 -35.91 -19.88 0.96
C ILE A 95 -35.85 -21.31 0.42
N GLY A 96 -35.45 -21.45 -0.84
CA GLY A 96 -35.19 -22.75 -1.46
C GLY A 96 -33.78 -23.27 -1.13
N PRO A 97 -33.49 -24.56 -1.41
CA PRO A 97 -32.21 -25.19 -1.08
C PRO A 97 -31.01 -24.47 -1.70
N VAL A 98 -31.11 -24.09 -2.98
CA VAL A 98 -30.04 -23.34 -3.67
C VAL A 98 -29.79 -21.97 -3.04
N THR A 99 -30.85 -21.31 -2.54
CA THR A 99 -30.74 -20.00 -1.91
C THR A 99 -30.09 -20.09 -0.53
N ALA A 100 -30.42 -21.13 0.24
CA ALA A 100 -29.83 -21.37 1.56
C ALA A 100 -28.32 -21.64 1.47
N GLU A 101 -27.90 -22.51 0.55
CA GLU A 101 -26.49 -22.79 0.28
C GLU A 101 -25.72 -21.52 -0.11
N ARG A 102 -26.29 -20.71 -1.00
CA ARG A 102 -25.66 -19.46 -1.44
C ARG A 102 -25.54 -18.42 -0.33
N LEU A 103 -26.55 -18.30 0.51
CA LEU A 103 -26.56 -17.38 1.66
C LEU A 103 -25.49 -17.77 2.67
N HIS A 104 -25.42 -19.05 3.03
CA HIS A 104 -24.44 -19.55 3.99
C HIS A 104 -23.01 -19.41 3.42
N ALA A 105 -22.79 -19.82 2.16
CA ALA A 105 -21.50 -19.66 1.51
C ALA A 105 -21.06 -18.18 1.36
N ALA A 106 -21.99 -17.26 1.12
CA ALA A 106 -21.68 -15.82 1.10
C ALA A 106 -21.31 -15.28 2.49
N ALA A 107 -21.97 -15.78 3.54
CA ALA A 107 -21.63 -15.45 4.92
C ALA A 107 -20.24 -15.99 5.30
N GLU A 108 -19.91 -17.22 4.90
CA GLU A 108 -18.58 -17.81 5.10
C GLU A 108 -17.49 -17.00 4.40
N ARG A 109 -17.69 -16.65 3.12
CA ARG A 109 -16.75 -15.78 2.37
C ARG A 109 -16.57 -14.42 3.05
N LEU A 110 -17.64 -13.84 3.58
CA LEU A 110 -17.57 -12.58 4.30
C LEU A 110 -16.85 -12.74 5.65
N ALA A 111 -17.01 -13.87 6.35
CA ALA A 111 -16.27 -14.20 7.57
C ALA A 111 -14.78 -14.41 7.30
N GLU A 112 -14.41 -15.09 6.23
CA GLU A 112 -13.02 -15.22 5.81
C GLU A 112 -12.41 -13.88 5.42
N ALA A 113 -13.16 -13.02 4.72
CA ALA A 113 -12.72 -11.68 4.39
C ALA A 113 -12.57 -10.81 5.65
N ALA A 114 -13.54 -10.87 6.57
CA ALA A 114 -13.52 -10.15 7.83
C ALA A 114 -12.38 -10.62 8.74
N GLY A 115 -12.07 -11.92 8.76
CA GLY A 115 -10.96 -12.50 9.51
C GLY A 115 -9.59 -12.17 8.94
N ARG A 116 -9.49 -12.03 7.60
CA ARG A 116 -8.27 -11.52 6.94
C ARG A 116 -8.07 -10.02 7.14
N ALA A 117 -9.16 -9.25 7.18
CA ALA A 117 -9.13 -7.81 7.47
C ALA A 117 -9.04 -7.51 8.98
N ALA A 118 -9.31 -8.51 9.83
CA ALA A 118 -9.06 -8.48 11.26
C ALA A 118 -7.60 -8.81 11.55
N ASP A 119 -6.73 -7.94 11.06
CA ASP A 119 -5.33 -7.92 11.44
C ASP A 119 -4.99 -6.68 12.29
N PRO A 120 -5.49 -6.59 13.54
CA PRO A 120 -4.78 -5.90 14.61
C PRO A 120 -4.12 -6.98 15.49
N GLY A 121 -2.81 -6.81 15.76
CA GLY A 121 -1.93 -7.82 16.36
C GLY A 121 -2.60 -8.73 17.38
N ILE A 122 -2.52 -10.05 17.11
CA ILE A 122 -2.94 -11.10 18.06
C ILE A 122 -2.28 -10.79 19.40
N ASP A 123 -3.09 -10.49 20.41
CA ASP A 123 -2.59 -10.23 21.76
C ASP A 123 -2.12 -11.54 22.39
N LEU A 124 -0.83 -11.82 22.23
CA LEU A 124 -0.14 -12.95 22.87
C LEU A 124 -0.06 -12.78 24.41
N GLY A 125 -0.53 -11.66 24.95
CA GLY A 125 -0.74 -11.41 26.36
C GLY A 125 -2.05 -11.98 26.92
N ARG A 126 -2.90 -12.67 26.15
CA ARG A 126 -4.08 -13.30 26.74
C ARG A 126 -3.75 -14.66 27.41
N PRO A 127 -4.42 -15.07 28.49
CA PRO A 127 -4.17 -16.38 29.12
C PRO A 127 -4.59 -17.56 28.22
N ASP A 128 -5.61 -17.39 27.39
CA ASP A 128 -6.16 -18.44 26.52
C ASP A 128 -5.27 -18.77 25.31
N VAL A 129 -4.22 -17.99 25.06
CA VAL A 129 -3.23 -18.23 24.01
C VAL A 129 -1.90 -18.80 24.53
N GLU A 130 -1.86 -19.24 25.80
CA GLU A 130 -0.66 -19.86 26.40
C GLU A 130 -0.07 -21.01 25.56
N PRO A 131 -0.85 -21.98 25.03
CA PRO A 131 -0.30 -23.03 24.18
C PRO A 131 0.34 -22.51 22.89
N LEU A 132 -0.19 -21.42 22.33
CA LEU A 132 0.36 -20.75 21.15
C LEU A 132 1.71 -20.10 21.49
N VAL A 133 1.82 -19.45 22.65
CA VAL A 133 3.07 -18.82 23.12
C VAL A 133 4.15 -19.88 23.38
N VAL A 134 3.80 -21.03 23.95
CA VAL A 134 4.73 -22.16 24.15
C VAL A 134 5.23 -22.73 22.82
N ALA A 135 4.34 -22.94 21.85
CA ALA A 135 4.74 -23.40 20.53
C ALA A 135 5.63 -22.39 19.79
N LEU A 136 5.33 -21.09 19.91
CA LEU A 136 6.17 -20.02 19.35
C LEU A 136 7.53 -19.94 20.03
N HIS A 137 7.60 -20.13 21.35
CA HIS A 137 8.87 -20.16 22.10
C HIS A 137 9.82 -21.19 21.49
N TRP A 138 9.34 -22.42 21.30
CA TRP A 138 10.15 -23.46 20.69
C TRP A 138 10.65 -23.06 19.29
N LEU A 139 9.78 -22.47 18.46
CA LEU A 139 10.12 -22.05 17.10
C LEU A 139 11.08 -20.86 17.04
N VAL A 140 11.09 -20.00 18.06
CA VAL A 140 12.02 -18.88 18.19
C VAL A 140 13.42 -19.35 18.62
N HIS A 141 13.49 -20.32 19.53
CA HIS A 141 14.76 -20.76 20.12
C HIS A 141 15.44 -21.93 19.40
N VAL A 142 14.76 -22.59 18.46
CA VAL A 142 15.39 -23.67 17.67
C VAL A 142 16.45 -23.10 16.72
N ASP A 143 17.70 -23.57 16.85
CA ASP A 143 18.81 -23.19 15.97
C ASP A 143 18.80 -24.03 14.68
N VAL A 144 18.02 -23.55 13.70
CA VAL A 144 17.88 -24.20 12.39
C VAL A 144 19.20 -24.29 11.64
N ALA A 145 20.02 -23.23 11.69
CA ALA A 145 21.30 -23.19 10.96
C ALA A 145 22.27 -24.25 11.52
N ARG A 146 22.29 -24.43 12.84
CA ARG A 146 23.10 -25.46 13.49
C ARG A 146 22.55 -26.87 13.24
N ALA A 147 21.22 -27.04 13.21
CA ALA A 147 20.59 -28.30 12.81
C ALA A 147 21.00 -28.71 11.38
N GLU A 148 20.95 -27.79 10.43
CA GLU A 148 21.36 -28.01 9.04
C GLU A 148 22.86 -28.37 8.95
N ALA A 149 23.72 -27.64 9.66
CA ALA A 149 25.15 -27.93 9.71
C ALA A 149 25.45 -29.32 10.29
N VAL A 150 24.70 -29.77 11.31
CA VAL A 150 24.81 -31.13 11.87
C VAL A 150 24.40 -32.18 10.84
N VAL A 151 23.27 -31.98 10.14
CA VAL A 151 22.77 -32.90 9.11
C VAL A 151 23.75 -33.02 7.94
N GLU A 152 24.40 -31.93 7.54
CA GLU A 152 25.39 -31.94 6.46
C GLU A 152 26.71 -32.60 6.91
N ARG A 153 27.22 -32.21 8.08
CA ARG A 153 28.60 -32.49 8.47
C ARG A 153 28.78 -33.80 9.22
N VAL A 154 27.88 -34.14 10.14
CA VAL A 154 28.02 -35.33 11.01
C VAL A 154 28.03 -36.65 10.22
N PRO A 155 27.20 -36.88 9.19
CA PRO A 155 27.27 -38.11 8.39
C PRO A 155 28.62 -38.32 7.70
N LEU A 156 29.25 -37.24 7.24
CA LEU A 156 30.57 -37.27 6.62
C LEU A 156 31.65 -37.63 7.64
N LEU A 157 31.60 -37.01 8.83
CA LEU A 157 32.54 -37.27 9.92
C LEU A 157 32.41 -38.70 10.46
N LEU A 158 31.18 -39.21 10.63
CA LEU A 158 30.93 -40.61 11.01
C LEU A 158 31.53 -41.60 10.00
N ARG A 159 31.36 -41.34 8.70
CA ARG A 159 31.98 -42.15 7.62
C ARG A 159 33.51 -42.12 7.68
N GLN A 160 34.10 -40.96 7.90
CA GLN A 160 35.55 -40.79 7.99
C GLN A 160 36.14 -41.42 9.27
N ALA A 161 35.42 -41.34 10.38
CA ALA A 161 35.82 -41.88 11.68
C ALA A 161 35.75 -43.42 11.76
N ARG A 162 34.86 -44.05 10.97
CA ARG A 162 34.66 -45.51 10.88
C ARG A 162 35.65 -46.25 9.96
N ARG A 163 36.36 -45.57 9.04
CA ARG A 163 37.31 -46.21 8.10
C ARG A 163 38.57 -46.79 8.80
N SER A 164 39.07 -47.94 8.32
CA SER A 164 40.09 -48.77 9.00
C SER A 164 41.53 -48.72 8.42
N ARG A 165 42.47 -48.46 9.35
CA ARG A 165 43.83 -49.00 9.64
C ARG A 165 45.03 -49.12 8.65
N PHE A 166 45.01 -48.69 7.40
CA PHE A 166 46.25 -48.69 6.59
C PHE A 166 46.68 -47.26 6.24
N LEU A 167 47.77 -46.74 6.85
CA LEU A 167 48.29 -45.36 6.70
C LEU A 167 48.43 -44.94 5.22
N PRO A 168 48.07 -43.70 4.81
CA PRO A 168 47.98 -42.44 5.58
C PRO A 168 46.61 -41.92 6.12
N PRO A 169 45.53 -42.71 6.37
CA PRO A 169 44.26 -42.26 6.96
C PRO A 169 44.26 -41.95 8.47
N TYR A 170 45.34 -42.21 9.22
CA TYR A 170 45.32 -42.04 10.69
C TYR A 170 45.11 -40.58 11.12
N ARG A 171 45.76 -39.62 10.44
CA ARG A 171 45.56 -38.18 10.71
C ARG A 171 44.13 -37.74 10.39
N ARG A 172 43.58 -38.16 9.25
CA ARG A 172 42.20 -37.83 8.84
C ARG A 172 41.17 -38.40 9.81
N ARG A 173 41.35 -39.64 10.26
CA ARG A 173 40.46 -40.26 11.24
C ARG A 173 40.51 -39.53 12.58
N ARG A 174 41.70 -39.18 13.07
CA ARG A 174 41.85 -38.43 14.34
C ARG A 174 41.24 -37.04 14.24
N ALA A 175 41.43 -36.34 13.12
CA ALA A 175 40.80 -35.05 12.86
C ALA A 175 39.27 -35.16 12.83
N ALA A 176 38.72 -36.14 12.11
CA ALA A 176 37.27 -36.35 12.04
C ALA A 176 36.65 -36.69 13.40
N VAL A 177 37.35 -37.45 14.25
CA VAL A 177 36.89 -37.74 15.62
C VAL A 177 36.98 -36.50 16.52
N ALA A 178 38.01 -35.66 16.37
CA ALA A 178 38.12 -34.42 17.13
C ALA A 178 37.01 -33.43 16.75
N GLU A 179 36.81 -33.22 15.45
CA GLU A 179 35.75 -32.35 14.92
C GLU A 179 34.35 -32.86 15.31
N LEU A 180 34.12 -34.18 15.26
CA LEU A 180 32.85 -34.76 15.72
C LEU A 180 32.64 -34.57 17.23
N ALA A 181 33.70 -34.66 18.03
CA ALA A 181 33.61 -34.42 19.48
C ALA A 181 33.26 -32.96 19.78
N GLU A 182 33.87 -32.00 19.06
CA GLU A 182 33.53 -30.58 19.19
C GLU A 182 32.08 -30.28 18.82
N ILE A 183 31.57 -30.88 17.73
CA ILE A 183 30.17 -30.72 17.33
C ILE A 183 29.23 -31.29 18.39
N VAL A 184 29.53 -32.46 18.95
CA VAL A 184 28.72 -33.11 19.99
C VAL A 184 28.73 -32.32 21.30
N GLU A 185 29.89 -31.84 21.74
CA GLU A 185 30.01 -31.07 23.00
C GLU A 185 29.32 -29.71 22.94
N GLY A 186 29.23 -29.09 21.76
CA GLY A 186 28.53 -27.82 21.56
C GLY A 186 27.05 -27.92 21.20
N ALA A 187 26.48 -29.13 21.10
CA ALA A 187 25.16 -29.33 20.52
C ALA A 187 24.01 -29.17 21.52
N ALA A 188 23.62 -27.93 21.81
CA ALA A 188 22.26 -27.61 22.22
C ALA A 188 21.46 -27.24 20.96
N VAL A 189 20.81 -28.23 20.33
CA VAL A 189 20.02 -28.02 19.10
C VAL A 189 18.52 -28.07 19.37
N VAL A 190 18.12 -28.68 20.48
CA VAL A 190 16.73 -28.77 20.93
C VAL A 190 16.53 -27.71 22.02
N PRO A 191 15.56 -26.81 21.88
CA PRO A 191 15.15 -25.94 22.98
C PRO A 191 14.65 -26.76 24.17
N ASP A 192 14.92 -26.30 25.39
CA ASP A 192 14.37 -26.91 26.60
C ASP A 192 12.85 -26.78 26.62
N GLU A 193 12.15 -27.76 27.22
CA GLU A 193 10.72 -27.63 27.51
C GLU A 193 10.52 -26.56 28.59
N VAL A 194 9.65 -25.60 28.31
CA VAL A 194 9.34 -24.47 29.20
C VAL A 194 7.87 -24.48 29.60
N SER A 195 7.58 -23.95 30.78
CA SER A 195 6.21 -23.66 31.21
C SER A 195 5.62 -22.47 30.45
N GLY A 196 4.28 -22.33 30.47
CA GLY A 196 3.59 -21.19 29.88
C GLY A 196 4.06 -19.84 30.42
N ASP A 197 4.29 -19.76 31.74
CA ASP A 197 4.81 -18.55 32.41
C ASP A 197 6.23 -18.19 31.95
N GLU A 198 7.10 -19.18 31.74
CA GLU A 198 8.46 -18.95 31.27
C GLU A 198 8.48 -18.50 29.81
N ALA A 199 7.71 -19.16 28.94
CA ALA A 199 7.56 -18.78 27.54
C ALA A 199 7.02 -17.35 27.41
N ARG A 200 6.08 -16.97 28.28
CA ARG A 200 5.46 -15.64 28.30
C ARG A 200 6.41 -14.54 28.78
N ARG A 201 7.16 -14.78 29.85
CA ARG A 201 8.21 -13.85 30.29
C ARG A 201 9.29 -13.67 29.22
N ASP A 202 9.57 -14.71 28.44
CA ASP A 202 10.51 -14.63 27.33
C ASP A 202 9.96 -13.83 26.14
N TYR A 203 8.69 -14.06 25.78
CA TYR A 203 7.96 -13.25 24.81
C TYR A 203 7.97 -11.75 25.17
N GLU A 204 7.74 -11.40 26.44
CA GLU A 204 7.76 -10.01 26.90
C GLU A 204 9.13 -9.34 26.70
N ARG A 205 10.23 -10.11 26.75
CA ARG A 205 11.59 -9.61 26.49
C ARG A 205 11.96 -9.61 25.01
N ARG A 206 11.40 -10.53 24.21
CA ARG A 206 11.76 -10.78 22.81
C ARG A 206 10.57 -10.65 21.86
N THR A 207 9.69 -9.69 22.13
CA THR A 207 8.40 -9.54 21.44
C THR A 207 8.55 -9.51 19.92
N ALA A 208 9.57 -8.82 19.39
CA ALA A 208 9.81 -8.73 17.96
C ALA A 208 10.13 -10.09 17.29
N GLU A 209 10.87 -10.97 17.96
CA GLU A 209 11.24 -12.30 17.42
C GLU A 209 10.01 -13.22 17.34
N TYR A 210 9.20 -13.23 18.40
CA TYR A 210 7.95 -14.01 18.43
C TYR A 210 6.95 -13.52 17.41
N LEU A 211 6.77 -12.20 17.28
CA LEU A 211 5.89 -11.63 16.26
C LEU A 211 6.42 -11.92 14.85
N GLY A 212 7.74 -11.95 14.65
CA GLY A 212 8.35 -12.33 13.38
C GLY A 212 8.09 -13.79 13.00
N VAL A 213 8.27 -14.72 13.95
CA VAL A 213 7.99 -16.15 13.75
C VAL A 213 6.49 -16.41 13.60
N LEU A 214 5.65 -15.81 14.45
CA LEU A 214 4.20 -15.88 14.32
C LEU A 214 3.77 -15.39 12.94
N ALA A 215 4.38 -14.31 12.45
CA ALA A 215 4.03 -13.80 11.14
C ALA A 215 4.51 -14.74 10.01
N ASP A 216 5.71 -15.32 10.10
CA ASP A 216 6.19 -16.31 9.14
C ASP A 216 5.26 -17.54 9.08
N VAL A 217 4.87 -18.06 10.24
CA VAL A 217 4.06 -19.28 10.36
C VAL A 217 2.60 -19.04 9.99
N ALA A 218 1.99 -17.95 10.47
CA ALA A 218 0.61 -17.59 10.16
C ALA A 218 0.39 -17.08 8.72
N GLY A 219 1.44 -17.08 7.90
CA GLY A 219 1.41 -16.47 6.58
C GLY A 219 1.07 -14.97 6.64
N LEU A 220 1.49 -14.27 7.70
CA LEU A 220 1.42 -12.80 7.80
C LEU A 220 2.71 -12.14 7.31
N ALA A 221 3.85 -12.85 7.26
CA ALA A 221 5.12 -12.34 6.76
C ALA A 221 5.68 -13.22 5.64
N SER A 222 5.62 -12.70 4.42
CA SER A 222 6.55 -13.04 3.33
C SER A 222 6.51 -11.82 2.42
N GLY A 223 6.88 -10.72 3.04
CA GLY A 223 7.10 -9.46 2.40
C GLY A 223 7.87 -8.56 3.35
N GLY A 224 8.63 -7.61 2.83
CA GLY A 224 9.12 -6.48 3.57
C GLY A 224 8.00 -5.77 4.33
N GLY A 225 8.36 -4.82 5.20
CA GLY A 225 7.39 -4.04 5.96
C GLY A 225 6.33 -3.39 5.06
N ALA A 226 5.26 -2.84 5.66
CA ALA A 226 4.24 -2.11 4.90
C ALA A 226 4.87 -1.02 4.00
N ALA A 227 5.88 -0.32 4.51
CA ALA A 227 6.70 0.67 3.79
C ALA A 227 7.53 0.11 2.61
N GLU A 228 7.67 -1.21 2.50
CA GLU A 228 8.34 -1.94 1.42
C GLU A 228 7.32 -2.59 0.47
N GLY A 229 6.03 -2.23 0.59
CA GLY A 229 4.95 -2.70 -0.28
C GLY A 229 4.64 -4.19 -0.14
N PHE A 230 5.05 -4.80 0.98
CA PHE A 230 4.89 -6.23 1.25
C PHE A 230 5.57 -7.13 0.19
N LEU A 231 6.67 -6.65 -0.43
CA LEU A 231 7.49 -7.42 -1.39
C LEU A 231 8.19 -8.59 -0.70
N PRO A 232 8.22 -9.84 -1.22
CA PRO A 232 8.91 -10.98 -0.61
C PRO A 232 10.30 -10.62 -0.04
N ARG A 233 10.67 -11.16 1.14
CA ARG A 233 11.85 -10.71 1.91
C ARG A 233 13.14 -10.60 1.08
N GLU A 234 13.40 -11.57 0.21
CA GLU A 234 14.57 -11.54 -0.69
C GLU A 234 14.50 -10.41 -1.72
N ALA A 235 13.30 -10.14 -2.26
CA ALA A 235 13.08 -9.02 -3.16
C ALA A 235 13.24 -7.68 -2.44
N ALA A 236 12.68 -7.54 -1.24
CA ALA A 236 12.87 -6.34 -0.42
C ALA A 236 14.35 -6.12 -0.07
N ALA A 237 15.09 -7.18 0.30
CA ALA A 237 16.51 -7.08 0.61
C ALA A 237 17.36 -6.66 -0.60
N ARG A 238 17.08 -7.19 -1.79
CA ARG A 238 17.75 -6.77 -3.04
C ARG A 238 17.50 -5.30 -3.34
N VAL A 239 16.25 -4.86 -3.22
CA VAL A 239 15.87 -3.45 -3.39
C VAL A 239 16.55 -2.57 -2.36
N ALA A 240 16.58 -2.98 -1.09
CA ALA A 240 17.25 -2.23 -0.04
C ALA A 240 18.77 -2.11 -0.29
N GLY A 241 19.39 -3.16 -0.85
CA GLY A 241 20.81 -3.21 -1.20
C GLY A 241 21.18 -2.50 -2.51
N GLN A 242 20.21 -2.16 -3.37
CA GLN A 242 20.45 -1.38 -4.57
C GLN A 242 20.94 0.02 -4.19
N ALA A 243 22.09 0.43 -4.74
CA ALA A 243 22.61 1.77 -4.51
C ALA A 243 21.71 2.83 -5.16
N LEU A 244 21.55 3.96 -4.48
CA LEU A 244 20.95 5.17 -5.04
C LEU A 244 21.99 6.28 -4.96
N ASP A 245 22.27 6.92 -6.10
CA ASP A 245 23.20 8.03 -6.20
C ASP A 245 22.37 9.30 -6.27
N GLU A 246 22.53 10.15 -5.26
CA GLU A 246 21.74 11.35 -5.06
C GLU A 246 22.47 12.61 -5.59
N THR A 247 23.63 12.47 -6.25
CA THR A 247 24.46 13.59 -6.74
C THR A 247 23.69 14.59 -7.60
N HIS A 248 22.73 14.11 -8.39
CA HIS A 248 21.91 14.94 -9.27
C HIS A 248 20.52 15.27 -8.70
N LEU A 249 20.24 14.90 -7.45
CA LEU A 249 19.05 15.33 -6.72
C LEU A 249 19.31 16.65 -6.00
N THR A 250 18.30 17.51 -5.96
CA THR A 250 18.35 18.81 -5.26
C THR A 250 17.50 18.83 -3.99
N VAL A 251 16.72 17.76 -3.77
CA VAL A 251 15.84 17.60 -2.61
C VAL A 251 16.12 16.29 -1.89
N PRO A 252 15.99 16.24 -0.54
CA PRO A 252 16.07 14.99 0.20
C PRO A 252 14.83 14.13 -0.06
N LEU A 253 15.01 12.81 -0.01
CA LEU A 253 13.92 11.84 -0.16
C LEU A 253 13.54 11.21 1.18
N ALA A 254 12.25 10.95 1.39
CA ALA A 254 11.80 10.10 2.49
C ALA A 254 12.26 8.65 2.28
N ALA A 255 12.39 7.85 3.35
CA ALA A 255 12.95 6.50 3.25
C ALA A 255 12.10 5.58 2.35
N TYR A 256 10.78 5.68 2.41
CA TYR A 256 9.90 5.00 1.46
C TYR A 256 10.11 5.46 0.00
N GLN A 257 10.42 6.73 -0.24
CA GLN A 257 10.72 7.24 -1.59
C GLN A 257 12.06 6.72 -2.10
N VAL A 258 13.08 6.68 -1.23
CA VAL A 258 14.38 6.04 -1.52
C VAL A 258 14.17 4.57 -1.90
N PHE A 259 13.37 3.84 -1.14
CA PHE A 259 13.05 2.45 -1.44
C PHE A 259 12.34 2.30 -2.80
N GLY A 260 11.41 3.20 -3.14
CA GLY A 260 10.72 3.18 -4.43
C GLY A 260 11.65 3.48 -5.62
N ALA A 261 12.56 4.44 -5.47
CA ALA A 261 13.59 4.72 -6.47
C ALA A 261 14.54 3.52 -6.65
N ARG A 262 14.99 2.91 -5.56
CA ARG A 262 15.79 1.68 -5.59
C ARG A 262 15.04 0.52 -6.24
N PHE A 263 13.74 0.39 -6.00
CA PHE A 263 12.92 -0.64 -6.64
C PHE A 263 12.93 -0.49 -8.16
N VAL A 264 12.78 0.74 -8.66
CA VAL A 264 12.87 1.02 -10.10
C VAL A 264 14.23 0.63 -10.67
N LEU A 265 15.32 0.99 -9.98
CA LEU A 265 16.69 0.71 -10.43
C LEU A 265 17.02 -0.79 -10.44
N GLU A 266 16.64 -1.51 -9.37
CA GLU A 266 16.87 -2.95 -9.23
C GLU A 266 16.06 -3.75 -10.25
N ARG A 267 14.81 -3.35 -10.51
CA ARG A 267 13.93 -4.06 -11.45
C ARG A 267 14.14 -3.66 -12.90
N ARG A 268 14.61 -2.42 -13.16
CA ARG A 268 14.74 -1.76 -14.48
C ARG A 268 13.41 -1.57 -15.21
N ARG A 269 12.56 -2.60 -15.22
CA ARG A 269 11.21 -2.63 -15.80
C ARG A 269 10.19 -2.76 -14.68
N ALA A 270 9.62 -1.64 -14.27
CA ALA A 270 8.87 -1.54 -13.02
C ALA A 270 7.55 -0.76 -13.18
N ILE A 271 6.57 -1.11 -12.36
CA ILE A 271 5.31 -0.43 -12.16
C ILE A 271 5.34 0.13 -10.74
N LEU A 272 5.41 1.46 -10.61
CA LEU A 272 5.23 2.16 -9.35
C LEU A 272 3.75 2.49 -9.18
N GLY A 273 3.11 1.66 -8.38
CA GLY A 273 1.71 1.77 -8.02
C GLY A 273 1.48 2.44 -6.68
N ASP A 274 2.36 3.28 -6.14
CA ASP A 274 2.15 3.90 -4.82
C ASP A 274 0.89 4.79 -4.75
N GLY A 275 0.32 4.91 -3.55
CA GLY A 275 -0.82 5.75 -3.21
C GLY A 275 -0.65 7.20 -3.68
N MET A 276 -1.79 7.87 -3.94
CA MET A 276 -1.76 9.29 -4.27
C MET A 276 -1.10 10.08 -3.13
N GLY A 277 -0.23 11.03 -3.46
CA GLY A 277 0.53 11.82 -2.48
C GLY A 277 1.83 11.19 -1.95
N LEU A 278 2.18 9.95 -2.36
CA LEU A 278 3.45 9.32 -1.97
C LEU A 278 4.65 9.72 -2.87
N GLY A 279 4.48 10.70 -3.75
CA GLY A 279 5.59 11.22 -4.57
C GLY A 279 6.13 10.25 -5.62
N ARG A 280 5.26 9.56 -6.38
CA ARG A 280 5.68 8.69 -7.51
C ARG A 280 6.59 9.40 -8.52
N THR A 281 6.30 10.67 -8.79
CA THR A 281 7.10 11.53 -9.69
C THR A 281 8.53 11.71 -9.17
N VAL A 282 8.70 12.08 -7.90
CA VAL A 282 10.04 12.29 -7.33
C VAL A 282 10.84 10.98 -7.25
N GLN A 283 10.18 9.85 -7.01
CA GLN A 283 10.84 8.52 -7.07
C GLN A 283 11.36 8.20 -8.48
N ALA A 284 10.59 8.52 -9.53
CA ALA A 284 11.03 8.35 -10.92
C ALA A 284 12.17 9.31 -11.29
N ILE A 285 12.10 10.57 -10.84
CA ILE A 285 13.18 11.56 -11.02
C ILE A 285 14.46 11.10 -10.33
N ALA A 286 14.37 10.53 -9.13
CA ALA A 286 15.51 9.97 -8.42
C ALA A 286 16.17 8.80 -9.17
N ALA A 287 15.38 7.93 -9.79
CA ALA A 287 15.93 6.87 -10.65
C ALA A 287 16.64 7.46 -11.89
N MET A 288 16.09 8.52 -12.51
CA MET A 288 16.75 9.23 -13.62
C MET A 288 18.05 9.93 -13.18
N ALA A 289 18.04 10.57 -12.00
CA ALA A 289 19.21 11.23 -11.42
C ALA A 289 20.35 10.24 -11.14
N HIS A 290 20.02 9.06 -10.61
CA HIS A 290 21.00 7.98 -10.43
C HIS A 290 21.56 7.49 -11.77
N ARG A 291 20.70 7.20 -12.76
CA ARG A 291 21.16 6.80 -14.10
C ARG A 291 22.04 7.87 -14.75
N ARG A 292 21.80 9.14 -14.45
CA ARG A 292 22.67 10.24 -14.90
C ARG A 292 24.06 10.15 -14.29
N ALA A 293 24.19 9.79 -13.02
CA ALA A 293 25.48 9.56 -12.38
C ALA A 293 26.25 8.38 -13.03
N GLU A 294 25.52 7.38 -13.55
CA GLU A 294 26.07 6.27 -14.34
C GLU A 294 26.39 6.64 -15.80
N GLY A 295 26.20 7.90 -16.20
CA GLY A 295 26.53 8.40 -17.54
C GLY A 295 25.38 8.39 -18.54
N VAL A 296 24.16 8.00 -18.14
CA VAL A 296 22.97 8.12 -19.00
C VAL A 296 22.63 9.59 -19.20
N THR A 297 22.41 9.98 -20.45
CA THR A 297 22.25 11.41 -20.80
C THR A 297 20.83 11.81 -21.15
N ARG A 298 19.95 10.87 -21.52
CA ARG A 298 18.62 11.17 -22.07
C ARG A 298 17.54 10.27 -21.50
N PHE A 299 16.46 10.90 -21.07
CA PHE A 299 15.28 10.25 -20.49
C PHE A 299 14.03 10.77 -21.20
N LEU A 300 13.02 9.92 -21.35
CA LEU A 300 11.75 10.28 -21.99
C LEU A 300 10.58 9.99 -21.05
N VAL A 301 9.75 11.00 -20.78
CA VAL A 301 8.54 10.91 -19.97
C VAL A 301 7.33 11.13 -20.87
N ALA A 302 6.41 10.16 -20.91
CA ALA A 302 5.10 10.31 -21.52
C ALA A 302 4.04 10.51 -20.42
N CYS A 303 3.31 11.63 -20.45
CA CYS A 303 2.32 11.96 -19.42
C CYS A 303 1.07 12.63 -20.03
N PRO A 304 -0.08 12.69 -19.34
CA PRO A 304 -1.21 13.49 -19.80
C PRO A 304 -0.85 14.96 -20.01
N MET A 305 -1.43 15.60 -21.03
CA MET A 305 -1.17 17.03 -21.30
C MET A 305 -1.38 17.93 -20.07
N SER A 306 -2.35 17.60 -19.22
CA SER A 306 -2.67 18.37 -18.02
C SER A 306 -1.59 18.34 -16.94
N VAL A 307 -0.71 17.34 -16.91
CA VAL A 307 0.33 17.19 -15.87
C VAL A 307 1.73 17.54 -16.38
N LEU A 308 1.90 17.76 -17.68
CA LEU A 308 3.18 18.12 -18.28
C LEU A 308 3.84 19.35 -17.61
N PRO A 309 3.12 20.45 -17.32
CA PRO A 309 3.74 21.59 -16.63
C PRO A 309 4.22 21.24 -15.22
N SER A 310 3.53 20.32 -14.52
CA SER A 310 3.99 19.81 -13.22
C SER A 310 5.28 19.04 -13.37
N TRP A 311 5.36 18.14 -14.35
CA TRP A 311 6.58 17.37 -14.62
C TRP A 311 7.79 18.24 -14.93
N VAL A 312 7.62 19.33 -15.70
CA VAL A 312 8.70 20.28 -15.96
C VAL A 312 9.19 20.89 -14.64
N ARG A 313 8.25 21.41 -13.84
CA ARG A 313 8.55 22.02 -12.53
C ARG A 313 9.23 21.02 -11.59
N ASP A 314 8.70 19.81 -11.49
CA ASP A 314 9.17 18.79 -10.55
C ASP A 314 10.57 18.29 -10.93
N VAL A 315 10.87 18.12 -12.24
CA VAL A 315 12.22 17.77 -12.71
C VAL A 315 13.23 18.86 -12.35
N GLU A 316 12.89 20.13 -12.58
CA GLU A 316 13.75 21.27 -12.30
C GLU A 316 13.91 21.54 -10.79
N ALA A 317 12.87 21.28 -10.00
CA ALA A 317 12.86 21.49 -8.56
C ALA A 317 13.57 20.37 -7.79
N CYS A 318 13.42 19.13 -8.25
CA CYS A 318 13.94 17.95 -7.55
C CYS A 318 15.28 17.43 -8.09
N SER A 319 15.76 17.93 -9.23
CA SER A 319 17.02 17.47 -9.82
C SER A 319 17.78 18.55 -10.60
N ALA A 320 19.06 18.28 -10.85
CA ALA A 320 19.89 19.09 -11.75
C ALA A 320 19.70 18.75 -13.24
N LEU A 321 18.70 17.93 -13.60
CA LEU A 321 18.45 17.53 -14.98
C LEU A 321 17.65 18.61 -15.72
N PRO A 322 18.03 18.96 -16.96
CA PRO A 322 17.23 19.91 -17.73
C PRO A 322 15.93 19.26 -18.22
N ALA A 323 14.80 19.97 -18.04
CA ALA A 323 13.50 19.56 -18.53
C ALA A 323 13.23 20.14 -19.94
N HIS A 324 12.73 19.29 -20.84
CA HIS A 324 12.45 19.65 -22.23
C HIS A 324 11.00 19.29 -22.60
N PRO A 325 10.06 20.24 -22.57
CA PRO A 325 8.70 19.99 -23.01
C PRO A 325 8.65 19.77 -24.53
N LEU A 326 8.25 18.58 -24.96
CA LEU A 326 8.21 18.13 -26.36
C LEU A 326 6.79 18.23 -26.94
N HIS A 327 6.19 19.43 -26.90
CA HIS A 327 4.82 19.65 -27.40
C HIS A 327 4.66 21.01 -28.10
N GLY A 328 3.52 21.19 -28.77
CA GLY A 328 3.17 22.43 -29.45
C GLY A 328 3.92 22.68 -30.77
N PRO A 329 3.78 23.87 -31.37
CA PRO A 329 4.33 24.21 -32.69
C PRO A 329 5.86 24.12 -32.76
N GLY A 330 6.56 24.34 -31.64
CA GLY A 330 8.03 24.27 -31.54
C GLY A 330 8.60 22.87 -31.29
N ARG A 331 7.77 21.82 -31.31
CA ARG A 331 8.17 20.45 -30.91
C ARG A 331 9.42 19.94 -31.62
N GLY A 332 9.55 20.16 -32.93
CA GLY A 332 10.73 19.69 -33.68
C GLY A 332 12.05 20.29 -33.18
N ALA A 333 12.06 21.60 -32.89
CA ALA A 333 13.23 22.27 -32.34
C ALA A 333 13.52 21.81 -30.90
N ALA A 334 12.48 21.60 -30.09
CA ALA A 334 12.61 21.08 -28.74
C ALA A 334 13.20 19.66 -28.71
N VAL A 335 12.74 18.78 -29.61
CA VAL A 335 13.29 17.42 -29.77
C VAL A 335 14.75 17.47 -30.14
N LYS A 336 15.15 18.33 -31.10
CA LYS A 336 16.56 18.49 -31.47
C LYS A 336 17.40 18.98 -30.28
N LYS A 337 16.93 20.02 -29.56
CA LYS A 337 17.64 20.55 -28.39
C LYS A 337 17.82 19.50 -27.30
N TRP A 338 16.79 18.72 -26.99
CA TRP A 338 16.87 17.61 -26.03
C TRP A 338 17.80 16.50 -26.52
N ALA A 339 17.71 16.14 -27.81
CA ALA A 339 18.60 15.17 -28.42
C ALA A 339 20.06 15.62 -28.39
N ASP A 340 20.37 16.92 -28.48
CA ASP A 340 21.76 17.41 -28.42
C ASP A 340 22.26 17.57 -26.97
N ALA A 341 21.45 18.18 -26.10
CA ALA A 341 21.87 18.59 -24.75
C ALA A 341 21.69 17.50 -23.67
N GLY A 342 20.82 16.51 -23.89
CA GLY A 342 20.44 15.55 -22.86
C GLY A 342 19.32 16.07 -21.94
N GLY A 343 19.05 15.34 -20.87
CA GLY A 343 18.00 15.64 -19.89
C GLY A 343 16.70 14.88 -20.13
N VAL A 344 15.60 15.44 -19.61
CA VAL A 344 14.28 14.80 -19.56
C VAL A 344 13.38 15.39 -20.64
N GLY A 345 13.10 14.63 -21.69
CA GLY A 345 12.09 14.98 -22.69
C GLY A 345 10.70 14.61 -22.19
N ILE A 346 9.78 15.57 -22.12
CA ILE A 346 8.43 15.35 -21.58
C ILE A 346 7.42 15.54 -22.70
N VAL A 347 6.71 14.48 -23.08
CA VAL A 347 5.78 14.45 -24.20
C VAL A 347 4.35 14.13 -23.74
N PRO A 348 3.32 14.83 -24.26
CA PRO A 348 1.94 14.45 -24.03
C PRO A 348 1.65 13.06 -24.60
N LEU A 349 0.93 12.24 -23.84
CA LEU A 349 0.58 10.87 -24.22
C LEU A 349 -0.17 10.80 -25.56
N GLU A 350 -0.96 11.83 -25.86
CA GLU A 350 -1.71 11.99 -27.11
C GLU A 350 -0.78 12.21 -28.31
N SER A 351 0.41 12.78 -28.09
CA SER A 351 1.38 13.12 -29.14
C SER A 351 2.51 12.08 -29.28
N LEU A 352 2.53 11.05 -28.43
CA LEU A 352 3.60 10.06 -28.37
C LEU A 352 3.72 9.24 -29.66
N ALA A 353 2.61 8.92 -30.31
CA ALA A 353 2.59 8.16 -31.56
C ALA A 353 3.25 8.90 -32.72
N ASP A 354 3.16 10.24 -32.71
CA ASP A 354 3.73 11.12 -33.75
C ASP A 354 5.10 11.68 -33.37
N LEU A 355 5.68 11.22 -32.25
CA LEU A 355 7.00 11.65 -31.80
C LEU A 355 8.08 10.93 -32.60
N TYR A 356 8.76 11.66 -33.48
CA TYR A 356 9.95 11.17 -34.15
C TYR A 356 11.21 11.60 -33.40
N VAL A 357 12.02 10.61 -33.04
CA VAL A 357 13.37 10.78 -32.48
C VAL A 357 14.27 9.86 -33.30
N SER A 358 15.43 10.36 -33.72
CA SER A 358 16.38 9.55 -34.51
C SER A 358 16.76 8.29 -33.73
N PRO A 359 16.83 7.11 -34.37
CA PRO A 359 17.30 5.87 -33.74
C PRO A 359 18.70 5.99 -33.14
N ASP A 360 19.54 6.90 -33.63
CA ASP A 360 20.90 7.16 -33.12
C ASP A 360 20.90 7.84 -31.74
N VAL A 361 19.77 8.41 -31.33
CA VAL A 361 19.62 9.06 -30.03
C VAL A 361 19.26 8.00 -28.99
N ALA A 362 20.27 7.54 -28.25
CA ALA A 362 20.08 6.58 -27.17
C ALA A 362 19.30 7.21 -26.01
N VAL A 363 18.09 6.72 -25.76
CA VAL A 363 17.28 7.03 -24.57
C VAL A 363 17.53 5.93 -23.55
N GLY A 364 17.97 6.29 -22.33
CA GLY A 364 18.31 5.30 -21.31
C GLY A 364 17.15 4.85 -20.46
N MET A 365 16.14 5.70 -20.25
CA MET A 365 14.93 5.35 -19.49
C MET A 365 13.68 5.95 -20.13
N PHE A 366 12.60 5.17 -20.16
CA PHE A 366 11.26 5.61 -20.54
C PHE A 366 10.33 5.54 -19.33
N VAL A 367 9.62 6.63 -19.06
CA VAL A 367 8.63 6.73 -17.98
C VAL A 367 7.26 7.00 -18.58
N LEU A 368 6.26 6.20 -18.20
CA LEU A 368 4.85 6.42 -18.53
C LEU A 368 4.10 6.83 -17.27
N ASP A 369 3.57 8.05 -17.24
CA ASP A 369 2.72 8.53 -16.17
C ASP A 369 1.23 8.26 -16.44
N GLU A 370 0.46 8.10 -15.37
CA GLU A 370 -0.95 7.69 -15.37
C GLU A 370 -1.22 6.49 -16.28
N ALA A 371 -0.44 5.42 -16.09
CA ALA A 371 -0.43 4.22 -16.93
C ALA A 371 -1.80 3.52 -17.02
N ASP A 372 -2.70 3.74 -16.03
CA ASP A 372 -4.08 3.25 -16.05
C ASP A 372 -4.95 3.85 -17.18
N ARG A 373 -4.48 4.92 -17.84
CA ARG A 373 -5.07 5.45 -19.07
C ARG A 373 -4.86 4.54 -20.28
N VAL A 374 -3.99 3.53 -20.17
CA VAL A 374 -3.81 2.48 -21.18
C VAL A 374 -4.81 1.37 -20.92
N LYS A 375 -5.99 1.48 -21.55
CA LYS A 375 -7.07 0.48 -21.41
C LYS A 375 -6.95 -0.67 -22.41
N ASN A 376 -6.52 -0.37 -23.65
CA ASN A 376 -6.62 -1.28 -24.79
C ASN A 376 -5.30 -1.41 -25.56
N PRO A 377 -4.70 -2.63 -25.65
CA PRO A 377 -3.44 -2.89 -26.36
C PRO A 377 -3.46 -2.52 -27.85
N GLY A 378 -4.63 -2.61 -28.50
CA GLY A 378 -4.77 -2.34 -29.94
C GLY A 378 -4.74 -0.87 -30.35
N THR A 379 -4.74 0.06 -29.40
CA THR A 379 -4.77 1.50 -29.70
C THR A 379 -3.42 1.97 -30.28
N ALA A 380 -3.44 3.01 -31.13
CA ALA A 380 -2.21 3.64 -31.63
C ALA A 380 -1.30 4.10 -30.48
N ARG A 381 -1.92 4.57 -29.39
CA ARG A 381 -1.26 4.93 -28.14
C ARG A 381 -0.53 3.74 -27.49
N ALA A 382 -1.22 2.61 -27.26
CA ALA A 382 -0.60 1.44 -26.65
C ALA A 382 0.54 0.87 -27.50
N ARG A 383 0.41 0.89 -28.83
CA ARG A 383 1.50 0.52 -29.76
C ARG A 383 2.70 1.46 -29.66
N ALA A 384 2.47 2.77 -29.56
CA ALA A 384 3.55 3.74 -29.38
C ALA A 384 4.28 3.53 -28.05
N ILE A 385 3.53 3.30 -26.96
CA ILE A 385 4.09 2.98 -25.64
C ILE A 385 4.93 1.71 -25.69
N GLY A 386 4.41 0.62 -26.28
CA GLY A 386 5.15 -0.64 -26.41
C GLY A 386 6.41 -0.49 -27.26
N SER A 387 6.36 0.28 -28.35
CA SER A 387 7.53 0.61 -29.17
C SER A 387 8.61 1.33 -28.36
N TRP A 388 8.23 2.32 -27.54
CA TRP A 388 9.17 3.06 -26.69
C TRP A 388 9.72 2.20 -25.54
N ALA A 389 8.87 1.46 -24.84
CA ALA A 389 9.28 0.53 -23.78
C ALA A 389 10.17 -0.61 -24.31
N GLY A 390 10.02 -0.99 -25.58
CA GLY A 390 10.88 -1.97 -26.24
C GLY A 390 12.25 -1.44 -26.68
N ARG A 391 12.44 -0.12 -26.75
CA ARG A 391 13.71 0.52 -27.17
C ARG A 391 14.71 0.73 -26.04
N VAL A 392 14.25 0.67 -24.79
CA VAL A 392 15.03 1.00 -23.60
C VAL A 392 15.13 -0.19 -22.67
N ASP A 393 16.20 -0.29 -21.89
CA ASP A 393 16.27 -1.32 -20.85
C ASP A 393 15.44 -0.93 -19.62
N ASP A 394 15.44 0.35 -19.27
CA ASP A 394 14.74 0.88 -18.10
C ASP A 394 13.38 1.46 -18.52
N ALA A 395 12.29 0.81 -18.12
CA ALA A 395 10.92 1.23 -18.41
C ALA A 395 10.10 1.31 -17.12
N VAL A 396 9.57 2.49 -16.81
CA VAL A 396 8.88 2.77 -15.53
C VAL A 396 7.46 3.20 -15.81
N LEU A 397 6.48 2.50 -15.23
CA LEU A 397 5.06 2.83 -15.38
C LEU A 397 4.53 3.34 -14.03
N LEU A 398 4.03 4.57 -13.99
CA LEU A 398 3.47 5.17 -12.78
C LEU A 398 1.95 5.08 -12.84
N THR A 399 1.33 4.65 -11.74
CA THR A 399 -0.14 4.60 -11.63
C THR A 399 -0.61 4.79 -10.21
N GLY A 400 -1.70 5.54 -10.03
CA GLY A 400 -2.28 5.81 -8.72
C GLY A 400 -3.44 4.87 -8.38
N LEU A 401 -3.95 4.12 -9.37
CA LEU A 401 -5.12 3.26 -9.19
C LEU A 401 -4.71 1.89 -8.65
N PRO A 402 -5.51 1.30 -7.74
CA PRO A 402 -5.29 -0.05 -7.27
C PRO A 402 -5.50 -1.03 -8.43
N MET A 403 -4.39 -1.59 -8.93
CA MET A 403 -4.40 -2.53 -10.06
C MET A 403 -5.16 -3.84 -9.76
N ARG A 404 -5.45 -4.10 -8.48
CA ARG A 404 -6.29 -5.20 -8.00
C ARG A 404 -7.71 -5.17 -8.57
N GLU A 405 -8.26 -3.97 -8.80
CA GLU A 405 -9.63 -3.80 -9.32
C GLU A 405 -9.67 -3.75 -10.85
N ARG A 406 -8.50 -3.75 -11.49
CA ARG A 406 -8.33 -3.53 -12.93
C ARG A 406 -7.38 -4.57 -13.52
N ALA A 407 -7.66 -5.85 -13.27
CA ALA A 407 -6.81 -6.97 -13.65
C ALA A 407 -6.36 -6.91 -15.12
N GLU A 408 -7.28 -6.61 -16.04
CA GLU A 408 -6.99 -6.52 -17.49
C GLU A 408 -6.01 -5.40 -17.85
N CYS A 409 -6.12 -4.27 -17.16
CA CYS A 409 -5.20 -3.14 -17.31
C CYS A 409 -3.81 -3.57 -16.81
N PHE A 410 -3.74 -4.23 -15.66
CA PHE A 410 -2.48 -4.78 -15.15
C PHE A 410 -1.83 -5.76 -16.13
N ARG A 411 -2.59 -6.68 -16.76
CA ARG A 411 -2.06 -7.58 -17.80
C ARG A 411 -1.42 -6.81 -18.94
N THR A 412 -2.14 -5.80 -19.45
CA THR A 412 -1.65 -4.95 -20.53
C THR A 412 -0.35 -4.25 -20.16
N LEU A 413 -0.23 -3.73 -18.93
CA LEU A 413 0.99 -3.06 -18.47
C LEU A 413 2.17 -4.03 -18.31
N VAL A 414 1.94 -5.23 -17.79
CA VAL A 414 2.96 -6.28 -17.66
C VAL A 414 3.45 -6.75 -19.03
N GLU A 415 2.54 -6.92 -19.99
CA GLU A 415 2.86 -7.25 -21.38
C GLU A 415 3.69 -6.15 -22.04
N LEU A 416 3.35 -4.87 -21.82
CA LEU A 416 4.12 -3.73 -22.33
C LEU A 416 5.54 -3.67 -21.77
N LEU A 417 5.73 -4.14 -20.52
CA LEU A 417 7.06 -4.28 -19.93
C LEU A 417 7.82 -5.51 -20.43
N GLY A 418 7.18 -6.45 -21.14
CA GLY A 418 7.81 -7.68 -21.62
C GLY A 418 8.16 -8.66 -20.49
N SER A 419 7.45 -8.58 -19.36
CA SER A 419 7.70 -9.44 -18.21
C SER A 419 6.94 -10.76 -18.32
N ALA A 420 7.57 -11.86 -17.89
CA ALA A 420 6.99 -13.20 -17.89
C ALA A 420 5.97 -13.43 -16.76
N VAL A 421 5.64 -12.40 -15.96
CA VAL A 421 4.65 -12.49 -14.89
C VAL A 421 3.28 -12.82 -15.51
N ARG A 422 2.76 -14.00 -15.17
CA ARG A 422 1.44 -14.45 -15.63
C ARG A 422 0.38 -14.11 -14.58
N PRO A 423 -0.54 -13.18 -14.87
CA PRO A 423 -1.61 -12.80 -13.95
C PRO A 423 -2.65 -13.92 -13.74
N GLU A 424 -2.58 -15.01 -14.52
CA GLU A 424 -3.39 -16.23 -14.39
C GLU A 424 -3.13 -16.99 -13.08
N ASP A 425 -1.92 -16.86 -12.51
CA ASP A 425 -1.51 -17.51 -11.27
C ASP A 425 -1.98 -16.75 -10.00
N ALA A 426 -2.68 -15.62 -10.17
CA ALA A 426 -3.09 -14.75 -9.08
C ALA A 426 -4.61 -14.72 -8.92
N VAL A 427 -5.11 -15.32 -7.84
CA VAL A 427 -6.46 -15.02 -7.35
C VAL A 427 -6.51 -13.53 -6.98
N LEU A 428 -7.43 -12.80 -7.61
CA LEU A 428 -7.68 -11.39 -7.34
C LEU A 428 -8.09 -11.21 -5.87
N GLY A 429 -7.20 -10.64 -5.05
CA GLY A 429 -7.53 -10.17 -3.70
C GLY A 429 -6.52 -10.45 -2.58
N SER A 430 -5.44 -11.20 -2.79
CA SER A 430 -4.59 -11.71 -1.68
C SER A 430 -3.08 -11.46 -1.87
N ARG A 431 -2.32 -11.70 -0.79
CA ARG A 431 -0.85 -11.68 -0.70
C ARG A 431 -0.15 -12.45 -1.84
N GLU A 432 -0.81 -13.45 -2.42
CA GLU A 432 -0.34 -14.16 -3.63
C GLU A 432 -0.22 -13.25 -4.86
N PHE A 433 -1.18 -12.34 -5.12
CA PHE A 433 -1.07 -11.37 -6.22
C PHE A 433 0.14 -10.44 -6.02
N ARG A 434 0.34 -9.94 -4.79
CA ARG A 434 1.49 -9.09 -4.48
C ARG A 434 2.82 -9.82 -4.64
N ALA A 435 2.90 -11.08 -4.21
CA ALA A 435 4.09 -11.90 -4.38
C ALA A 435 4.37 -12.24 -5.85
N ALA A 436 3.33 -12.59 -6.62
CA ALA A 436 3.46 -12.85 -8.06
C ALA A 436 3.80 -11.60 -8.87
N ALA A 437 3.28 -10.44 -8.46
CA ALA A 437 3.54 -9.15 -9.09
C ALA A 437 4.83 -8.48 -8.60
N ALA A 438 5.39 -8.87 -7.45
CA ALA A 438 6.60 -8.31 -6.85
C ALA A 438 7.85 -8.19 -7.74
N PRO A 439 8.04 -9.02 -8.80
CA PRO A 439 9.11 -8.80 -9.75
C PRO A 439 9.01 -7.48 -10.52
N VAL A 440 7.80 -6.94 -10.68
CA VAL A 440 7.53 -5.77 -11.52
C VAL A 440 6.64 -4.70 -10.89
N TYR A 441 6.00 -4.95 -9.75
CA TYR A 441 5.01 -4.05 -9.16
C TYR A 441 5.30 -3.75 -7.68
N LEU A 442 5.39 -2.45 -7.36
CA LEU A 442 5.45 -1.95 -5.99
C LEU A 442 4.20 -1.10 -5.74
N ARG A 443 3.44 -1.39 -4.68
CA ARG A 443 2.35 -0.51 -4.21
C ARG A 443 2.31 -0.45 -2.69
N ARG A 444 2.25 0.78 -2.19
CA ARG A 444 2.05 1.15 -0.78
C ARG A 444 0.89 2.14 -0.68
N GLU A 445 0.09 2.01 0.35
CA GLU A 445 -0.93 3.00 0.73
C GLU A 445 -0.34 4.05 1.70
N GLN A 446 -1.04 5.16 1.91
CA GLN A 446 -0.57 6.17 2.88
C GLN A 446 -0.44 5.61 4.29
N GLU A 447 -1.35 4.73 4.69
CA GLU A 447 -1.32 4.04 5.99
C GLU A 447 -0.06 3.16 6.14
N ASP A 448 0.45 2.61 5.04
CA ASP A 448 1.63 1.73 5.03
C ASP A 448 2.94 2.50 5.32
N VAL A 449 2.94 3.81 5.10
CA VAL A 449 4.10 4.71 5.30
C VAL A 449 3.78 5.83 6.30
N PHE A 450 2.67 5.70 7.04
CA PHE A 450 2.12 6.76 7.91
C PHE A 450 3.15 7.28 8.93
N ARG A 451 4.07 6.44 9.40
CA ARG A 451 5.13 6.83 10.34
C ARG A 451 6.21 7.74 9.74
N GLU A 452 6.30 7.80 8.41
CA GLU A 452 7.27 8.62 7.66
C GLU A 452 6.59 9.81 6.96
N LEU A 453 5.26 9.83 6.89
CA LEU A 453 4.48 10.97 6.41
C LEU A 453 4.30 11.98 7.56
N PRO A 454 4.26 13.28 7.28
CA PRO A 454 3.83 14.25 8.28
C PRO A 454 2.38 13.97 8.69
N ASP A 455 2.06 14.06 9.99
CA ASP A 455 0.72 13.83 10.52
C ASP A 455 -0.32 14.69 9.78
N ILE A 456 -1.33 14.07 9.16
CA ILE A 456 -2.51 14.80 8.70
C ILE A 456 -3.54 14.81 9.81
N VAL A 457 -3.83 16.00 10.33
CA VAL A 457 -4.92 16.19 11.27
C VAL A 457 -6.09 16.79 10.52
N ARG A 458 -7.20 16.05 10.41
CA ARG A 458 -8.43 16.51 9.74
C ARG A 458 -9.43 17.00 10.78
N VAL A 459 -9.93 18.21 10.60
CA VAL A 459 -10.91 18.85 11.48
C VAL A 459 -12.09 19.33 10.64
N ASP A 460 -13.28 18.80 10.92
CA ASP A 460 -14.51 19.36 10.37
C ASP A 460 -14.95 20.54 11.25
N GLU A 461 -14.85 21.73 10.68
CA GLU A 461 -15.25 23.00 11.28
C GLU A 461 -16.74 23.21 11.04
N LEU A 462 -17.55 22.84 12.03
CA LEU A 462 -19.00 23.05 11.99
C LEU A 462 -19.30 24.55 12.13
N VAL A 463 -19.81 25.16 11.06
CA VAL A 463 -20.13 26.58 10.99
C VAL A 463 -21.63 26.79 10.86
N ALA A 464 -22.24 27.31 11.92
CA ALA A 464 -23.63 27.73 11.87
C ALA A 464 -23.82 28.94 10.94
N PHE A 465 -24.81 28.87 10.05
CA PHE A 465 -25.13 29.96 9.14
C PHE A 465 -25.41 31.28 9.86
N SER A 466 -24.90 32.38 9.29
CA SER A 466 -25.35 33.72 9.63
C SER A 466 -26.81 33.93 9.22
N ARG A 467 -27.42 35.05 9.64
CA ARG A 467 -28.77 35.41 9.16
C ARG A 467 -28.82 35.61 7.64
N ALA A 468 -27.77 36.22 7.07
CA ALA A 468 -27.67 36.42 5.63
C ALA A 468 -27.40 35.10 4.90
N ASP A 469 -26.54 34.24 5.46
CA ASP A 469 -26.22 32.93 4.86
C ASP A 469 -27.47 32.05 4.82
N ARG A 470 -28.29 32.05 5.89
CA ARG A 470 -29.58 31.35 5.90
C ARG A 470 -30.54 31.87 4.85
N ALA A 471 -30.59 33.18 4.62
CA ALA A 471 -31.47 33.77 3.61
C ALA A 471 -31.03 33.38 2.20
N ALA A 472 -29.73 33.52 1.88
CA ALA A 472 -29.16 33.10 0.61
C ALA A 472 -29.30 31.59 0.37
N TYR A 473 -29.11 30.79 1.42
CA TYR A 473 -29.27 29.35 1.35
C TYR A 473 -30.74 28.96 1.09
N ARG A 474 -31.69 29.61 1.76
CA ARG A 474 -33.12 29.40 1.50
C ARG A 474 -33.50 29.70 0.05
N GLU A 475 -33.03 30.82 -0.50
CA GLU A 475 -33.28 31.18 -1.90
C GLU A 475 -32.68 30.13 -2.87
N ALA A 476 -31.49 29.61 -2.56
CA ALA A 476 -30.89 28.51 -3.31
C ALA A 476 -31.73 27.21 -3.23
N VAL A 477 -32.28 26.89 -2.06
CA VAL A 477 -33.20 25.76 -1.86
C VAL A 477 -34.49 25.94 -2.67
N GLU A 478 -35.09 27.13 -2.64
CA GLU A 478 -36.31 27.48 -3.41
C GLU A 478 -36.11 27.32 -4.92
N SER A 479 -34.94 27.71 -5.43
CA SER A 479 -34.57 27.57 -6.85
C SER A 479 -34.08 26.18 -7.24
N GLY A 480 -33.86 25.27 -6.29
CA GLY A 480 -33.35 23.92 -6.55
C GLY A 480 -31.91 23.87 -7.06
N ASP A 481 -31.15 24.97 -6.95
CA ASP A 481 -29.77 25.03 -7.44
C ASP A 481 -28.79 24.47 -6.39
N PHE A 482 -28.41 23.20 -6.58
CA PHE A 482 -27.46 22.49 -5.72
C PHE A 482 -26.10 23.20 -5.60
N ALA A 483 -25.62 23.82 -6.67
CA ALA A 483 -24.35 24.54 -6.65
C ALA A 483 -24.48 25.84 -5.85
N ALA A 484 -25.60 26.57 -6.00
CA ALA A 484 -25.91 27.75 -5.20
C ALA A 484 -26.03 27.42 -3.71
N MET A 485 -26.65 26.29 -3.34
CA MET A 485 -26.75 25.85 -1.95
C MET A 485 -25.37 25.67 -1.31
N ARG A 486 -24.42 25.05 -2.03
CA ARG A 486 -23.05 24.80 -1.55
C ARG A 486 -22.25 26.07 -1.32
N ARG A 487 -22.46 27.11 -2.14
CA ARG A 487 -21.75 28.41 -2.02
C ARG A 487 -22.52 29.48 -1.23
N ALA A 488 -23.74 29.20 -0.78
CA ALA A 488 -24.60 30.19 -0.13
C ALA A 488 -23.95 30.86 1.10
N ALA A 489 -23.14 30.11 1.85
CA ALA A 489 -22.40 30.63 2.99
C ALA A 489 -21.36 31.71 2.63
N PHE A 490 -21.02 31.89 1.35
CA PHE A 490 -20.09 32.91 0.85
C PHE A 490 -20.81 34.03 0.07
N ALA A 491 -22.11 33.89 -0.20
CA ALA A 491 -22.87 34.83 -1.04
C ALA A 491 -22.94 36.26 -0.49
N VAL A 492 -22.86 36.43 0.83
CA VAL A 492 -22.82 37.75 1.48
C VAL A 492 -21.55 37.88 2.32
N PRO A 493 -20.41 38.27 1.70
CA PRO A 493 -19.08 38.21 2.33
C PRO A 493 -19.00 38.94 3.68
N LYS A 494 -19.63 40.12 3.78
CA LYS A 494 -19.59 40.97 4.99
C LYS A 494 -20.12 40.27 6.25
N THR A 495 -21.07 39.34 6.10
CA THR A 495 -21.73 38.66 7.22
C THR A 495 -21.52 37.15 7.24
N SER A 496 -20.85 36.62 6.21
CA SER A 496 -20.56 35.19 6.04
C SER A 496 -19.94 34.57 7.29
N ALA A 497 -20.57 33.51 7.79
CA ALA A 497 -20.05 32.76 8.93
C ALA A 497 -18.83 31.92 8.54
N LYS A 498 -18.86 31.25 7.38
CA LYS A 498 -17.74 30.45 6.88
C LYS A 498 -16.52 31.32 6.59
N LEU A 499 -16.70 32.48 5.93
CA LEU A 499 -15.60 33.40 5.65
C LEU A 499 -14.97 33.96 6.93
N ARG A 500 -15.78 34.25 7.95
CA ARG A 500 -15.28 34.65 9.27
C ARG A 500 -14.45 33.55 9.94
N ARG A 501 -14.87 32.28 9.85
CA ARG A 501 -14.08 31.16 10.39
C ARG A 501 -12.79 30.94 9.61
N LEU A 502 -12.87 30.97 8.28
CA LEU A 502 -11.71 30.89 7.38
C LEU A 502 -10.67 31.95 7.73
N ARG A 503 -11.10 33.22 7.86
CA ARG A 503 -10.20 34.32 8.23
C ARG A 503 -9.48 34.07 9.55
N ARG A 504 -10.19 33.59 10.58
CA ARG A 504 -9.56 33.23 11.86
C ARG A 504 -8.52 32.14 11.70
N LEU A 505 -8.82 31.09 10.95
CA LEU A 505 -7.87 29.99 10.70
C LEU A 505 -6.61 30.49 9.97
N VAL A 506 -6.77 31.40 9.00
CA VAL A 506 -5.64 32.03 8.31
C VAL A 506 -4.82 32.92 9.26
N GLU A 507 -5.50 33.72 10.11
CA GLU A 507 -4.86 34.59 11.09
C GLU A 507 -4.10 33.77 12.16
N GLU A 508 -4.69 32.67 12.64
CA GLU A 508 -4.09 31.71 13.58
C GLU A 508 -2.85 31.04 12.95
N ALA A 509 -2.98 30.52 11.72
CA ALA A 509 -1.87 29.91 10.99
C ALA A 509 -0.72 30.90 10.77
N ALA A 510 -1.03 32.14 10.37
CA ALA A 510 -0.04 33.18 10.16
C ALA A 510 0.69 33.57 11.46
N ALA A 511 -0.01 33.59 12.60
CA ALA A 511 0.60 33.86 13.91
C ALA A 511 1.61 32.76 14.30
N ASP A 512 1.36 31.53 13.90
CA ASP A 512 2.24 30.37 14.10
C ASP A 512 3.32 30.23 13.01
N GLY A 513 3.39 31.18 12.05
CA GLY A 513 4.33 31.15 10.94
C GLY A 513 4.06 30.05 9.90
N LEU A 514 2.83 29.52 9.88
CA LEU A 514 2.39 28.48 8.95
C LEU A 514 1.78 29.09 7.68
N GLU A 515 1.98 28.43 6.54
CA GLU A 515 1.35 28.84 5.30
C GLU A 515 -0.05 28.25 5.17
N THR A 516 -1.01 29.03 4.69
CA THR A 516 -2.39 28.56 4.47
C THR A 516 -2.70 28.36 3.00
N VAL A 517 -3.26 27.20 2.66
CA VAL A 517 -3.77 26.87 1.32
C VAL A 517 -5.29 26.80 1.38
N VAL A 518 -5.97 27.61 0.57
CA VAL A 518 -7.44 27.61 0.48
C VAL A 518 -7.88 26.83 -0.75
N LEU A 519 -8.79 25.88 -0.56
CA LEU A 519 -9.35 25.04 -1.61
C LEU A 519 -10.85 25.28 -1.74
N SER A 520 -11.32 25.48 -2.97
CA SER A 520 -12.72 25.63 -3.33
C SER A 520 -12.95 25.07 -4.73
N GLY A 521 -14.11 24.44 -4.94
CA GLY A 521 -14.59 24.02 -6.25
C GLY A 521 -15.23 25.18 -7.05
N PHE A 522 -15.40 26.34 -6.43
CA PHE A 522 -16.05 27.52 -7.00
C PHE A 522 -15.05 28.69 -7.13
N PRO A 523 -14.72 29.14 -8.36
CA PRO A 523 -13.85 30.29 -8.57
C PRO A 523 -14.32 31.56 -7.86
N GLU A 524 -15.63 31.81 -7.81
CA GLU A 524 -16.20 33.03 -7.20
C GLU A 524 -16.01 33.05 -5.67
N VAL A 525 -15.96 31.87 -5.04
CA VAL A 525 -15.65 31.74 -3.62
C VAL A 525 -14.18 32.07 -3.37
N LEU A 526 -13.25 31.67 -4.26
CA LEU A 526 -11.84 32.03 -4.14
C LEU A 526 -11.63 33.54 -4.28
N ASP A 527 -12.33 34.19 -5.21
CA ASP A 527 -12.31 35.65 -5.35
C ASP A 527 -12.79 36.34 -4.06
N THR A 528 -13.89 35.85 -3.48
CA THR A 528 -14.43 36.35 -2.21
C THR A 528 -13.43 36.19 -1.05
N VAL A 529 -12.73 35.04 -0.98
CA VAL A 529 -11.73 34.79 0.05
C VAL A 529 -10.53 35.72 -0.12
N ARG A 530 -10.06 35.92 -1.36
CA ARG A 530 -8.93 36.82 -1.67
C ARG A 530 -9.20 38.24 -1.23
N GLU A 531 -10.41 38.76 -1.48
CA GLU A 531 -10.78 40.11 -1.03
C GLU A 531 -10.86 40.24 0.50
N ALA A 532 -11.14 39.14 1.20
CA ALA A 532 -11.39 39.14 2.64
C ALA A 532 -10.14 38.90 3.50
N VAL A 533 -9.11 38.25 2.95
CA VAL A 533 -7.87 37.91 3.64
C VAL A 533 -6.80 38.94 3.26
N ALA A 534 -6.46 39.85 4.17
CA ALA A 534 -5.51 40.95 3.95
C ALA A 534 -4.03 40.49 4.01
N VAL A 535 -3.66 39.46 3.26
CA VAL A 535 -2.30 38.88 3.20
C VAL A 535 -1.86 38.75 1.74
N ALA A 536 -0.56 38.81 1.47
CA ALA A 536 -0.01 38.59 0.13
C ALA A 536 -0.34 37.18 -0.36
N THR A 537 -1.13 37.06 -1.43
CA THR A 537 -1.53 35.77 -2.01
C THR A 537 -0.59 35.38 -3.15
N ALA A 538 0.02 34.18 -3.08
CA ALA A 538 0.57 33.54 -4.27
C ALA A 538 -0.55 33.24 -5.29
N GLY A 539 -0.23 33.21 -6.59
CA GLY A 539 -1.22 33.15 -7.68
C GLY A 539 -2.17 31.95 -7.63
N ILE A 540 -3.35 32.09 -8.25
CA ILE A 540 -4.32 31.01 -8.42
C ILE A 540 -3.75 29.96 -9.39
N GLY A 541 -3.67 28.70 -8.96
CA GLY A 541 -3.29 27.57 -9.81
C GLY A 541 -1.82 27.15 -9.75
N GLU A 542 -1.02 27.80 -8.91
CA GLU A 542 0.35 27.36 -8.60
C GLU A 542 0.39 26.69 -7.23
N PRO A 543 1.09 25.55 -7.08
CA PRO A 543 1.33 24.97 -5.77
C PRO A 543 2.17 25.96 -4.92
N PRO A 544 1.86 26.14 -3.62
CA PRO A 544 2.64 27.03 -2.75
C PRO A 544 4.06 26.50 -2.52
N PRO A 545 5.01 27.36 -2.08
CA PRO A 545 6.36 26.94 -1.71
C PRO A 545 6.37 25.94 -0.51
N GLU A 546 7.51 25.27 -0.29
CA GLU A 546 7.64 24.21 0.73
C GLU A 546 7.58 24.76 2.18
N GLY A 547 6.83 24.11 3.10
CA GLY A 547 6.72 24.52 4.52
C GLY A 547 5.52 23.89 5.27
N ALA A 548 5.42 23.99 6.61
CA ALA A 548 4.26 23.45 7.34
C ALA A 548 2.96 24.20 6.95
N ALA A 549 1.86 23.45 6.76
CA ALA A 549 0.72 23.94 5.99
C ALA A 549 -0.62 23.71 6.68
N VAL A 550 -1.42 24.75 6.73
CA VAL A 550 -2.85 24.68 7.04
C VAL A 550 -3.61 24.63 5.72
N VAL A 551 -4.52 23.69 5.56
CA VAL A 551 -5.40 23.58 4.39
C VAL A 551 -6.82 23.89 4.82
N VAL A 552 -7.46 24.86 4.18
CA VAL A 552 -8.85 25.20 4.43
C VAL A 552 -9.69 24.84 3.21
N ILE A 553 -10.59 23.87 3.36
CA ILE A 553 -11.57 23.49 2.35
C ILE A 553 -12.84 24.30 2.60
N CYS A 554 -13.17 25.21 1.68
CA CYS A 554 -14.30 26.15 1.81
C CYS A 554 -15.67 25.45 1.85
N GLU A 555 -15.81 24.36 1.11
CA GLU A 555 -17.00 23.54 1.08
C GLU A 555 -16.66 22.07 0.75
N PRO A 556 -17.36 21.10 1.36
CA PRO A 556 -17.16 19.69 1.04
C PRO A 556 -17.43 19.41 -0.44
N GLN A 557 -16.63 18.53 -1.04
CA GLN A 557 -16.76 18.12 -2.44
C GLN A 557 -17.54 16.80 -2.56
N PRO A 558 -18.42 16.67 -3.58
CA PRO A 558 -19.15 15.42 -3.84
C PRO A 558 -18.22 14.22 -4.05
N ASP A 559 -17.10 14.45 -4.72
CA ASP A 559 -16.06 13.46 -4.93
C ASP A 559 -14.99 13.57 -3.85
N ARG A 560 -15.01 12.63 -2.89
CA ARG A 560 -14.00 12.55 -1.82
C ARG A 560 -12.60 12.22 -2.34
N GLU A 561 -12.48 11.57 -3.51
CA GLU A 561 -11.18 11.36 -4.12
C GLU A 561 -10.57 12.68 -4.61
N LEU A 562 -11.39 13.63 -5.07
CA LEU A 562 -10.90 14.93 -5.50
C LEU A 562 -10.27 15.71 -4.33
N GLU A 563 -10.90 15.68 -3.15
CA GLU A 563 -10.31 16.25 -1.93
C GLU A 563 -9.02 15.53 -1.54
N ALA A 564 -9.03 14.19 -1.54
CA ALA A 564 -7.85 13.39 -1.23
C ALA A 564 -6.70 13.66 -2.20
N ARG A 565 -6.99 13.90 -3.49
CA ARG A 565 -6.01 14.30 -4.51
C ARG A 565 -5.44 15.68 -4.25
N ALA A 566 -6.28 16.65 -3.89
CA ALA A 566 -5.84 18.00 -3.59
C ALA A 566 -4.98 18.05 -2.32
N ILE A 567 -5.42 17.38 -1.25
CA ILE A 567 -4.66 17.22 0.01
C ILE A 567 -3.36 16.45 -0.27
N GLY A 568 -3.42 15.37 -1.04
CA GLY A 568 -2.27 14.53 -1.37
C GLY A 568 -1.18 15.27 -2.17
N ARG A 569 -1.53 16.28 -2.98
CA ARG A 569 -0.54 17.16 -3.63
C ARG A 569 0.19 18.07 -2.65
N LEU A 570 -0.39 18.31 -1.48
CA LEU A 570 0.18 19.11 -0.40
C LEU A 570 0.94 18.24 0.61
N GLN A 571 0.82 16.91 0.54
CA GLN A 571 1.61 15.96 1.31
C GLN A 571 2.97 15.75 0.64
N GLY A 572 4.04 16.06 1.37
CA GLY A 572 5.40 16.20 0.85
C GLY A 572 6.12 17.43 1.41
N ARG A 573 5.38 18.31 2.10
CA ARG A 573 5.92 19.45 2.85
C ARG A 573 6.50 18.96 4.20
N ALA A 574 7.50 19.67 4.74
CA ALA A 574 8.05 19.38 6.07
C ALA A 574 7.07 19.84 7.17
N GLY A 575 6.63 18.91 8.03
CA GLY A 575 5.75 19.19 9.19
C GLY A 575 4.27 18.81 8.99
N PRO A 576 3.48 18.74 10.08
CA PRO A 576 2.11 18.23 10.04
C PRO A 576 1.20 19.07 9.13
N LEU A 577 0.27 18.40 8.45
CA LEU A 577 -0.71 19.01 7.56
C LEU A 577 -2.06 19.12 8.28
N LEU A 578 -2.45 20.32 8.67
CA LEU A 578 -3.72 20.56 9.36
C LEU A 578 -4.81 20.89 8.34
N VAL A 579 -5.76 20.00 8.14
CA VAL A 579 -6.83 20.16 7.15
C VAL A 579 -8.13 20.52 7.86
N HIS A 580 -8.57 21.76 7.70
CA HIS A 580 -9.87 22.24 8.14
C HIS A 580 -10.88 22.17 7.01
N ARG A 581 -12.02 21.51 7.22
CA ARG A 581 -13.15 21.50 6.30
C ARG A 581 -14.29 22.31 6.87
N LEU A 582 -14.70 23.39 6.19
CA LEU A 582 -15.80 24.22 6.65
C LEU A 582 -17.14 23.59 6.25
N VAL A 583 -17.90 23.10 7.24
CA VAL A 583 -19.18 22.41 7.04
C VAL A 583 -20.31 23.26 7.59
N ALA A 584 -21.24 23.67 6.74
CA ALA A 584 -22.48 24.33 7.16
C ALA A 584 -23.66 23.34 7.18
N PRO A 585 -24.70 23.57 8.00
CA PRO A 585 -25.83 22.65 8.08
C PRO A 585 -26.57 22.55 6.74
N GLY A 586 -27.03 21.36 6.37
CA GLY A 586 -27.81 21.16 5.14
C GLY A 586 -27.06 20.37 4.06
N VAL A 587 -26.70 21.03 2.96
CA VAL A 587 -26.11 20.36 1.78
C VAL A 587 -24.70 19.83 2.05
N ASP A 588 -23.89 20.55 2.82
CA ASP A 588 -22.48 20.19 3.07
C ASP A 588 -22.36 18.90 3.89
N GLU A 589 -23.30 18.63 4.80
CA GLU A 589 -23.36 17.40 5.60
C GLU A 589 -23.71 16.15 4.77
N ARG A 590 -24.28 16.35 3.57
CA ARG A 590 -24.82 15.28 2.72
C ARG A 590 -24.23 15.24 1.32
N VAL A 591 -23.17 16.00 1.05
CA VAL A 591 -22.68 16.27 -0.32
C VAL A 591 -22.33 15.01 -1.15
N GLY A 592 -22.06 13.87 -0.50
CA GLY A 592 -21.77 12.59 -1.15
C GLY A 592 -23.00 11.74 -1.52
N GLY A 593 -24.21 12.23 -1.25
CA GLY A 593 -25.47 11.60 -1.66
C GLY A 593 -25.93 12.03 -3.05
N ASP A 594 -27.06 11.48 -3.49
CA ASP A 594 -27.70 11.88 -4.77
C ASP A 594 -28.17 13.35 -4.71
N PRO A 595 -27.66 14.25 -5.57
CA PRO A 595 -28.00 15.67 -5.52
C PRO A 595 -29.51 15.95 -5.63
N GLY A 596 -30.22 15.18 -6.45
CA GLY A 596 -31.68 15.33 -6.63
C GLY A 596 -32.43 15.10 -5.31
N ARG A 597 -32.16 13.97 -4.64
CA ARG A 597 -32.74 13.69 -3.32
C ARG A 597 -32.38 14.71 -2.26
N ILE A 598 -31.14 15.23 -2.26
CA ILE A 598 -30.72 16.24 -1.29
C ILE A 598 -31.49 17.54 -1.49
N ILE A 599 -31.72 17.95 -2.74
CA ILE A 599 -32.55 19.11 -3.07
C ILE A 599 -33.97 18.90 -2.55
N GLU A 600 -34.61 17.76 -2.85
CA GLU A 600 -35.97 17.44 -2.42
C GLU A 600 -36.10 17.45 -0.88
N ASP A 601 -35.15 16.82 -0.18
CA ASP A 601 -35.10 16.77 1.28
C ASP A 601 -34.95 18.17 1.89
N GLU A 602 -34.10 19.02 1.29
CA GLU A 602 -33.94 20.40 1.75
C GLU A 602 -35.18 21.24 1.44
N GLN A 603 -35.81 21.09 0.28
CA GLN A 603 -37.05 21.80 -0.03
C GLN A 603 -38.18 21.43 0.94
N ALA A 604 -38.30 20.15 1.28
CA ALA A 604 -39.22 19.67 2.30
C ALA A 604 -38.88 20.25 3.70
N ARG A 605 -37.60 20.25 4.08
CA ARG A 605 -37.12 20.79 5.36
C ARG A 605 -37.38 22.29 5.51
N TRP A 606 -37.22 23.05 4.43
CA TRP A 606 -37.41 24.50 4.41
C TRP A 606 -38.85 24.93 4.07
N GLY A 607 -39.74 23.97 3.78
CA GLY A 607 -41.16 24.22 3.52
C GLY A 607 -41.40 24.96 2.20
N VAL A 608 -40.60 24.67 1.19
CA VAL A 608 -40.59 25.33 -0.13
C VAL A 608 -40.84 24.37 -1.30
N ALA A 609 -41.24 23.14 -0.98
CA ALA A 609 -41.66 22.11 -1.93
C ALA A 609 -42.98 22.44 -2.65
#